data_AF-A0A2N2GIP5-F1
#
_entry.id   AF-A0A2N2GIP5-F1
#
_cell.length_a   1.000
_cell.length_b   1.000
_cell.length_c   1.000
_cell.angle_alpha   90.00
_cell.angle_beta   90.00
_cell.angle_gamma   90.00
#
_symmetry.space_group_name_H-M   'P 1'
#
loop_
_entity.id
_entity.type
_entity.pdbx_description
1 polymer ?
#
loop_
_entity_poly.entity_id
_entity_poly.type
_entity_poly.pdbx_seq_one_letter_code
_entity_poly.pdbx_strand_id
1 'polypeptide(L)' 'MVASGTNLYASYTGSGIYMHNGTAWSQITPGNPEKMLTSNNILYADFGANGLYQYNGTIWSQLTTGNPADMVVGN' A
#
# COMPACT_ATOMS: atom_id res chain seq x y z
N MET A 1 2.96 6.77 5.36
CA MET A 1 4.06 5.77 5.23
C MET A 1 3.81 4.63 6.19
N VAL A 2 4.20 3.42 5.82
CA VAL A 2 4.03 2.19 6.61
C VAL A 2 5.22 1.26 6.38
N ALA A 3 5.53 0.37 7.33
CA ALA A 3 6.69 -0.51 7.22
C ALA A 3 6.33 -1.97 7.54
N SER A 4 6.98 -2.90 6.86
CA SER A 4 6.85 -4.33 7.10
C SER A 4 8.21 -5.02 6.97
N GLY A 5 8.73 -5.54 8.08
CA GLY A 5 10.10 -6.06 8.12
C GLY A 5 11.11 -4.98 7.74
N THR A 6 11.93 -5.23 6.71
CA THR A 6 12.92 -4.28 6.19
C THR A 6 12.36 -3.31 5.13
N ASN A 7 11.11 -3.52 4.70
CA ASN A 7 10.51 -2.72 3.64
C ASN A 7 9.79 -1.51 4.23
N LEU A 8 10.04 -0.32 3.66
CA LEU A 8 9.29 0.91 3.95
C LEU A 8 8.48 1.30 2.72
N TYR A 9 7.21 1.61 2.91
CA TYR A 9 6.32 2.08 1.86
C TYR A 9 5.94 3.54 2.11
N ALA A 10 6.14 4.38 1.10
CA ALA A 10 5.82 5.79 1.13
C ALA A 10 4.92 6.15 -0.06
N SER A 11 3.87 6.93 0.20
CA SER A 11 3.07 7.54 -0.85
C SER A 11 3.47 9.00 -1.00
N TYR A 12 3.57 9.46 -2.24
CA TYR A 12 3.80 10.86 -2.57
C TYR A 12 2.60 11.37 -3.36
N THR A 13 1.98 12.45 -2.90
CA THR A 13 0.82 13.05 -3.56
C THR A 13 1.13 13.33 -5.03
N GLY A 14 0.38 12.68 -5.93
CA GLY A 14 0.53 12.82 -7.38
C GLY A 14 1.56 11.88 -8.02
N SER A 15 2.30 11.08 -7.25
CA SER A 15 3.30 10.12 -7.78
C SER A 15 3.08 8.67 -7.32
N GLY A 16 2.16 8.44 -6.39
CA GLY A 16 1.78 7.10 -5.95
C GLY A 16 2.72 6.50 -4.91
N ILE A 17 2.83 5.16 -4.89
CA ILE A 17 3.52 4.41 -3.82
C ILE A 17 4.89 3.94 -4.29
N TYR A 18 5.88 4.17 -3.43
CA TYR A 18 7.24 3.68 -3.55
C TYR A 18 7.58 2.75 -2.39
N MET A 19 8.38 1.73 -2.67
CA MET A 19 8.96 0.81 -1.69
C MET A 19 10.46 1.05 -1.58
N HIS A 20 10.96 1.18 -0.35
CA HIS A 20 12.37 1.06 -0.03
C HIS A 20 12.63 -0.35 0.50
N ASN A 21 13.49 -1.12 -0.15
CA ASN A 21 13.83 -2.48 0.25
C ASN A 21 14.97 -2.58 1.29
N GLY A 22 15.34 -1.45 1.89
CA GLY A 22 16.50 -1.33 2.79
C GLY A 22 17.75 -0.76 2.11
N THR A 23 17.80 -0.74 0.77
CA THR A 23 18.95 -0.20 0.02
C THR A 23 18.57 0.79 -1.09
N ALA A 24 17.42 0.61 -1.73
CA ALA A 24 16.98 1.45 -2.84
C ALA A 24 15.46 1.63 -2.85
N TRP A 25 15.02 2.75 -3.42
CA TRP A 25 13.62 3.06 -3.69
C TRP A 25 13.20 2.56 -5.07
N SER A 26 12.01 1.97 -5.18
CA SER A 26 11.35 1.65 -6.45
C SER A 26 9.87 2.03 -6.41
N GLN A 27 9.34 2.55 -7.51
CA GLN A 27 7.91 2.82 -7.64
C GLN A 27 7.17 1.50 -7.83
N ILE A 28 6.17 1.22 -6.98
CA ILE A 28 5.38 -0.02 -7.06
C ILE A 28 3.98 0.20 -7.63
N THR A 29 3.50 1.45 -7.65
CA THR A 29 2.29 1.86 -8.37
C THR A 29 2.23 3.39 -8.52
N PRO A 30 1.71 3.92 -9.64
CA PRO A 30 1.40 5.34 -9.76
C PRO A 30 0.12 5.76 -9.01
N GLY A 31 -0.67 4.80 -8.51
CA GLY A 31 -1.90 5.06 -7.77
C GLY A 31 -1.64 5.77 -6.43
N ASN A 32 -2.47 6.75 -6.10
CA ASN A 32 -2.35 7.53 -4.86
C ASN A 32 -3.34 6.99 -3.82
N PRO A 33 -2.85 6.37 -2.73
CA PRO A 33 -3.74 5.81 -1.72
C PRO A 33 -4.25 6.91 -0.77
N GLU A 34 -5.48 6.76 -0.31
CA GLU A 34 -6.06 7.51 0.83
C GLU A 34 -5.50 6.96 2.15
N LYS A 35 -5.35 5.63 2.26
CA LYS A 35 -4.78 4.97 3.43
C LYS A 35 -3.90 3.78 3.06
N MET A 36 -2.88 3.53 3.88
CA MET A 36 -2.01 2.35 3.77
C MET A 36 -1.80 1.71 5.15
N LEU A 37 -1.67 0.38 5.17
CA LEU A 37 -1.29 -0.45 6.32
C LEU A 37 -0.56 -1.70 5.84
N THR A 38 0.16 -2.34 6.75
CA THR A 38 0.84 -3.60 6.49
C THR A 38 0.43 -4.64 7.52
N SER A 39 0.20 -5.88 7.07
CA SER A 39 -0.01 -7.04 7.93
C SER A 39 0.60 -8.26 7.28
N ASN A 40 1.31 -9.11 8.03
CA ASN A 40 1.90 -10.36 7.55
C ASN A 40 2.65 -10.22 6.20
N ASN A 41 3.53 -9.21 6.09
CA ASN A 41 4.29 -8.92 4.87
C ASN A 41 3.48 -8.51 3.64
N ILE A 42 2.19 -8.21 3.80
CA ILE A 42 1.30 -7.69 2.77
C ILE A 42 1.06 -6.20 3.03
N LEU A 43 1.22 -5.38 2.00
CA LEU A 43 0.79 -3.98 2.00
C LEU A 43 -0.66 -3.91 1.53
N TYR A 44 -1.52 -3.26 2.29
CA TYR A 44 -2.88 -2.90 1.91
C TYR A 44 -2.93 -1.42 1.60
N ALA A 45 -3.54 -1.06 0.47
CA ALA A 45 -3.69 0.31 0.04
C ALA A 45 -5.11 0.54 -0.45
N ASP A 46 -5.75 1.53 0.14
CA ASP A 46 -7.05 2.03 -0.27
C ASP A 46 -6.86 3.19 -1.25
N PHE A 47 -7.40 3.05 -2.46
CA PHE A 47 -7.32 4.05 -3.52
C PHE A 47 -8.64 4.80 -3.71
N GLY A 48 -9.43 4.92 -2.64
CA GLY A 48 -10.68 5.65 -2.62
C GLY A 48 -11.72 4.98 -3.51
N ALA A 49 -12.29 5.73 -4.45
CA ALA A 49 -13.27 5.21 -5.41
C ALA A 49 -12.74 4.09 -6.33
N ASN A 50 -11.42 3.87 -6.39
CA ASN A 50 -10.83 2.76 -7.14
C ASN A 50 -10.80 1.46 -6.33
N GLY A 51 -11.07 1.53 -5.03
CA GLY A 51 -11.20 0.39 -4.14
C GLY A 51 -9.93 0.02 -3.37
N LEU A 52 -10.04 -1.08 -2.63
CA LEU A 52 -9.00 -1.60 -1.74
C LEU A 52 -8.20 -2.71 -2.43
N TYR A 53 -6.88 -2.59 -2.39
CA TYR A 53 -5.96 -3.57 -2.94
C TYR A 53 -4.96 -4.06 -1.90
N GLN A 54 -4.42 -5.26 -2.15
CA GLN A 54 -3.27 -5.80 -1.45
C GLN A 54 -2.09 -5.98 -2.40
N TYR A 55 -0.88 -5.86 -1.87
CA TYR A 55 0.38 -6.06 -2.55
C TYR A 55 1.24 -7.06 -1.77
N ASN A 56 1.59 -8.17 -2.42
CA ASN A 56 2.33 -9.27 -1.80
C ASN A 56 3.87 -9.13 -1.93
N GLY A 57 4.36 -7.96 -2.32
CA GLY A 57 5.77 -7.72 -2.63
C GLY A 57 6.13 -7.82 -4.11
N THR A 58 5.22 -8.34 -4.94
CA THR A 58 5.43 -8.47 -6.39
C THR A 58 4.20 -8.05 -7.20
N ILE A 59 3.00 -8.45 -6.77
CA ILE A 59 1.76 -8.32 -7.51
C ILE A 59 0.73 -7.58 -6.67
N TRP A 60 0.00 -6.67 -7.30
CA TRP A 60 -1.20 -6.04 -6.75
C TRP A 60 -2.44 -6.89 -7.06
N SER A 61 -3.34 -7.03 -6.08
CA SER A 61 -4.63 -7.71 -6.26
C SER A 61 -5.74 -6.92 -5.59
N GLN A 62 -6.83 -6.67 -6.33
CA GLN A 62 -8.00 -5.98 -5.79
C GLN A 62 -8.74 -6.90 -4.82
N LEU A 63 -9.08 -6.39 -3.64
CA LEU A 63 -9.90 -7.09 -2.66
C LEU A 63 -11.38 -6.72 -2.82
N THR A 64 -11.66 -5.44 -3.06
CA THR A 64 -13.01 -4.93 -3.29
C THR A 64 -12.94 -3.63 -4.11
N THR A 65 -14.03 -3.34 -4.83
CA THR A 65 -14.22 -2.07 -5.54
C THR A 65 -14.71 -0.94 -4.63
N GLY A 66 -15.15 -1.26 -3.41
CA GLY A 66 -15.65 -0.27 -2.45
C GLY A 66 -14.50 0.53 -1.82
N ASN A 67 -14.79 1.79 -1.47
CA ASN A 67 -13.94 2.65 -0.65
C ASN A 67 -14.19 2.35 0.84
N PRO A 68 -13.24 1.74 1.58
CA PRO A 68 -13.35 1.57 3.02
C PRO A 68 -13.35 2.92 3.75
N ALA A 69 -14.31 3.13 4.65
CA ALA A 69 -14.32 4.34 5.47
C ALA A 69 -13.15 4.40 6.48
N ASP A 70 -12.68 3.23 6.94
CA ASP A 70 -11.52 3.12 7.81
C ASP A 70 -10.84 1.74 7.65
N MET A 71 -9.58 1.66 8.07
CA MET A 71 -8.77 0.45 8.06
C MET A 71 -7.87 0.40 9.29
N VAL A 72 -7.82 -0.77 9.93
CA VAL A 72 -6.98 -1.04 11.11
C VAL A 72 -6.26 -2.37 10.94
N VAL A 73 -5.13 -2.53 11.63
CA VAL A 73 -4.45 -3.83 11.74
C VAL A 73 -4.74 -4.40 13.12
N GLY A 74 -5.05 -5.70 13.19
CA GLY A 74 -5.20 -6.42 14.45
C GLY A 74 -3.83 -6.72 15.06
N ASN A 75 -3.74 -6.66 16.39
CA ASN A 75 -2.57 -7.07 17.17
C ASN A 75 -2.61 -8.56 17.50
#